data_AF-A0A519BWH8-F1
#
_entry.id   AF-A0A519BWH8-F1
#
_cell.length_a   1.000
_cell.length_b   1.000
_cell.length_c   1.000
_cell.angle_alpha   90.00
_cell.angle_beta   90.00
_cell.angle_gamma   90.00
#
_symmetry.space_group_name_H-M   'P 1'
#
loop_
_entity.id
_entity.type
_entity.pdbx_description
1 polymer ?
#
loop_
_entity_poly.entity_id
_entity_poly.type
_entity_poly.pdbx_seq_one_letter_code
_entity_poly.pdbx_strand_id
1 'polypeptide(L)'
;YVDMDWANDVTADVDYLVIECYRKLDPTTYTDIYDDIYLKRYATTLIKKQWGANLSKFNGVTMLGGVTMNGETLYTQALEEQNKLEEQIQLAFELPINYMVG
;
A
#
# COMPACT_ATOMS: atom_id res chain seq x y z
N TYR A 1 0.05 -6.92 16.56
CA TYR A 1 -0.88 -6.87 17.71
C TYR A 1 -0.34 -7.87 18.72
N VAL A 2 -0.07 -7.42 19.95
CA VAL A 2 0.41 -8.27 21.05
C VAL A 2 -0.69 -8.21 22.11
N ASP A 3 -1.28 -9.36 22.41
CA ASP A 3 -2.30 -9.51 23.44
C ASP A 3 -1.60 -9.98 24.71
N MET A 4 -1.39 -9.06 25.65
CA MET A 4 -0.66 -9.29 26.89
C MET A 4 -1.18 -8.34 27.97
N ASP A 5 -1.48 -8.86 29.16
CA ASP A 5 -1.96 -8.05 30.28
C ASP A 5 -0.76 -7.45 31.04
N TRP A 6 -0.48 -6.18 30.77
CA TRP A 6 0.65 -5.45 31.35
C TRP A 6 0.64 -5.42 32.89
N ALA A 7 -0.52 -5.59 33.53
CA ALA A 7 -0.63 -5.56 34.98
C ALA A 7 -0.32 -6.91 35.65
N ASN A 8 -0.56 -8.02 34.94
CA ASN A 8 -0.50 -9.37 35.51
C ASN A 8 0.60 -10.24 34.89
N ASP A 9 1.01 -9.97 33.65
CA ASP A 9 1.89 -10.84 32.86
C ASP A 9 3.32 -10.31 32.71
N VAL A 10 3.60 -9.07 33.14
CA VAL A 10 4.90 -8.41 32.93
C VAL A 10 5.40 -7.76 34.22
N THR A 11 6.61 -8.11 34.62
CA THR A 11 7.32 -7.46 35.73
C THR A 11 8.29 -6.42 35.17
N ALA A 12 8.09 -5.15 35.55
CA ALA A 12 8.99 -4.06 35.16
C ALA A 12 10.43 -4.37 35.56
N ASP A 13 11.38 -4.06 34.66
CA ASP A 13 12.83 -4.29 34.83
C ASP A 13 13.27 -5.75 34.96
N VAL A 14 12.37 -6.71 34.68
CA VAL A 14 12.66 -8.15 34.65
C VAL A 14 12.33 -8.74 33.29
N ASP A 15 11.14 -8.43 32.78
CA ASP A 15 10.65 -8.96 31.51
C ASP A 15 10.88 -7.97 30.38
N TYR A 16 11.52 -8.42 29.30
CA TYR A 16 11.84 -7.60 28.14
C TYR A 16 11.24 -8.17 26.86
N LEU A 17 10.49 -7.35 26.13
CA LEU A 17 10.04 -7.68 24.78
C LEU A 17 11.08 -7.18 23.77
N VAL A 18 11.89 -8.09 23.24
CA VAL A 18 12.85 -7.77 22.18
C VAL A 18 12.18 -8.05 20.83
N ILE A 19 11.88 -6.98 20.09
CA ILE A 19 11.33 -7.06 18.74
C ILE A 19 12.45 -6.70 17.76
N GLU A 20 12.90 -7.67 16.97
CA GLU A 20 13.78 -7.40 15.83
C GLU A 20 12.93 -6.83 14.69
N CYS A 21 12.85 -5.50 14.62
CA CYS A 21 12.10 -4.81 13.58
C CYS A 21 13.06 -4.37 12.47
N TYR A 22 12.88 -4.90 11.26
CA TYR A 22 13.73 -4.53 10.12
C TYR A 22 13.53 -3.08 9.65
N ARG A 23 12.39 -2.43 9.96
CA ARG A 23 12.23 -0.97 9.85
C ARG A 23 10.97 -0.47 10.56
N LYS A 24 11.17 0.38 11.58
CA LYS A 24 10.14 1.30 12.09
C LYS A 24 10.54 2.71 11.66
N LEU A 25 10.02 3.19 10.54
CA LEU A 25 10.25 4.56 10.08
C LEU A 25 9.06 5.41 10.48
N ASP A 26 9.30 6.41 11.33
CA ASP A 26 8.35 7.51 11.45
C ASP A 26 8.43 8.36 10.18
N PRO A 27 7.35 8.44 9.36
CA PRO A 27 7.37 9.18 8.10
C PRO A 27 7.50 10.70 8.29
N THR A 28 7.36 11.21 9.52
CA THR A 28 7.64 12.61 9.85
C THR A 28 9.12 12.87 10.14
N THR A 29 9.86 11.84 10.54
CA THR A 29 11.32 11.91 10.80
C THR A 29 12.13 11.48 9.57
N TYR A 30 11.62 10.54 8.78
CA TYR A 30 12.25 10.00 7.58
C TYR A 30 11.39 10.32 6.35
N THR A 31 11.41 11.58 5.93
CA THR A 31 10.59 12.08 4.82
C THR A 31 11.04 11.56 3.46
N ASP A 32 12.27 11.03 3.38
CA ASP A 32 12.82 10.32 2.22
C ASP A 32 11.99 9.10 1.80
N ILE A 33 11.19 8.54 2.72
CA ILE A 33 10.23 7.50 2.38
C ILE A 33 9.19 7.96 1.36
N TYR A 34 8.81 9.25 1.38
CA TYR A 34 7.91 9.82 0.38
C TYR A 34 8.53 9.90 -1.00
N ASP A 35 9.87 9.84 -1.09
CA ASP A 35 10.59 9.81 -2.36
C ASP A 35 10.68 8.42 -3.00
N ASP A 36 10.22 7.38 -2.29
CA ASP A 36 10.15 6.02 -2.82
C ASP A 36 9.21 5.95 -4.05
N ILE A 37 9.75 5.40 -5.14
CA ILE A 37 9.05 5.32 -6.41
C ILE A 37 7.85 4.36 -6.37
N TYR A 38 7.93 3.28 -5.59
CA TYR A 38 6.84 2.33 -5.42
C TYR A 38 5.72 2.96 -4.60
N LEU A 39 6.04 3.67 -3.52
CA LEU A 39 5.04 4.40 -2.73
C LEU A 39 4.30 5.44 -3.58
N LYS A 40 5.04 6.25 -4.37
CA LYS A 40 4.44 7.24 -5.28
C LYS A 40 3.54 6.59 -6.33
N ARG A 41 4.00 5.50 -6.96
CA ARG A 41 3.23 4.78 -7.98
C ARG A 41 1.98 4.14 -7.39
N TYR A 42 2.10 3.50 -6.24
CA TYR A 42 0.98 2.87 -5.55
C TYR A 42 -0.07 3.92 -5.14
N ALA A 43 0.33 5.02 -4.51
CA ALA A 43 -0.57 6.12 -4.19
C ALA A 43 -1.28 6.68 -5.44
N THR A 44 -0.56 6.79 -6.56
CA THR A 44 -1.14 7.22 -7.84
C THR A 44 -2.23 6.26 -8.34
N THR A 45 -2.00 4.94 -8.26
CA THR A 45 -3.03 3.94 -8.64
C THR A 45 -4.28 4.00 -7.77
N LEU A 46 -4.12 4.22 -6.46
CA LEU A 46 -5.25 4.38 -5.53
C LEU A 46 -6.10 5.60 -5.86
N ILE A 47 -5.46 6.73 -6.16
CA ILE A 47 -6.14 7.95 -6.62
C ILE A 47 -6.89 7.66 -7.92
N LYS A 48 -6.23 7.04 -8.90
CA LYS A 48 -6.84 6.69 -10.20
C LYS A 48 -8.06 5.78 -10.03
N LYS A 49 -7.98 4.77 -9.15
CA LYS A 49 -9.09 3.87 -8.80
C LYS A 49 -10.26 4.63 -8.20
N GLN A 50 -10.01 5.53 -7.25
CA GLN A 50 -11.05 6.34 -6.62
C GLN A 50 -11.71 7.29 -7.62
N TRP A 51 -10.93 7.92 -8.50
CA TRP A 51 -11.46 8.74 -9.58
C TRP A 51 -12.28 7.92 -10.57
N GLY A 52 -11.81 6.76 -11.01
CA GLY A 52 -12.56 5.84 -11.89
C GLY A 52 -13.92 5.45 -11.28
N ALA A 53 -13.93 5.08 -9.99
CA ALA A 53 -15.14 4.73 -9.27
C ALA A 53 -16.10 5.91 -9.06
N ASN A 54 -15.59 7.14 -8.96
CA ASN A 54 -16.42 8.33 -8.86
C ASN A 54 -16.99 8.72 -10.22
N LEU A 55 -16.16 8.71 -11.27
CA LEU A 55 -16.56 9.08 -12.63
C LEU A 55 -17.52 8.05 -13.26
N SER A 56 -17.39 6.76 -12.91
CA SER A 56 -18.30 5.71 -13.40
C SER A 56 -19.73 5.89 -12.90
N LYS A 57 -19.94 6.60 -11.78
CA LYS A 57 -21.29 6.94 -11.28
C LYS A 57 -22.01 7.95 -12.19
N PHE A 58 -21.28 8.68 -13.03
CA PHE A 58 -21.83 9.66 -13.97
C PHE A 58 -21.83 9.14 -15.42
N ASN A 59 -21.76 7.82 -15.61
CA ASN A 59 -21.78 7.22 -16.92
C ASN A 59 -23.10 7.56 -17.63
N GLY A 60 -23.02 8.13 -18.84
CA GLY A 60 -24.19 8.65 -19.58
C GLY A 60 -24.48 10.15 -19.41
N VAL A 61 -23.76 10.85 -18.52
CA VAL A 61 -23.78 12.32 -18.48
C VAL A 61 -22.83 12.86 -19.54
N THR A 62 -23.38 13.51 -20.57
CA THR A 62 -22.59 14.22 -21.58
C THR A 62 -22.20 15.58 -21.03
N MET A 63 -20.89 15.84 -20.90
CA MET A 63 -20.37 17.15 -20.54
C MET A 63 -20.61 18.16 -21.65
N LEU A 64 -20.57 19.45 -21.30
CA LEU A 64 -20.57 20.55 -22.28
C LEU A 64 -19.48 20.30 -23.32
N GLY A 65 -19.88 20.25 -24.60
CA GLY A 65 -18.98 19.90 -25.72
C GLY A 65 -19.10 18.45 -26.23
N GLY A 66 -20.05 17.66 -25.73
CA GLY A 66 -20.34 16.33 -26.31
C GLY A 66 -19.45 15.19 -25.81
N VAL A 67 -18.61 15.45 -24.81
CA VAL A 67 -17.67 14.48 -24.24
C VAL A 67 -18.32 13.71 -23.10
N THR A 68 -18.13 12.40 -23.04
CA THR A 68 -18.60 11.54 -21.93
C THR A 68 -17.43 11.09 -21.06
N MET A 69 -17.70 10.86 -19.78
CA MET A 69 -16.68 10.40 -18.83
C MET A 69 -16.49 8.88 -18.95
N ASN A 70 -15.26 8.43 -19.24
CA ASN A 70 -14.93 7.01 -19.31
C ASN A 70 -14.43 6.45 -17.96
N GLY A 71 -15.25 6.56 -16.93
CA GLY A 71 -14.89 6.18 -15.55
C GLY A 71 -14.64 4.68 -15.36
N GLU A 72 -15.38 3.82 -16.06
CA GLU A 72 -15.25 2.37 -15.97
C GLU A 72 -13.92 1.86 -16.55
N THR A 73 -13.51 2.41 -17.70
CA THR A 73 -12.18 2.09 -18.27
C THR A 73 -11.07 2.57 -17.34
N LEU A 74 -11.21 3.78 -16.77
CA LEU A 74 -10.22 4.33 -15.84
C LEU A 74 -10.07 3.45 -14.58
N TYR A 75 -11.20 2.97 -14.05
CA TYR A 75 -11.22 2.06 -12.90
C TYR A 75 -10.52 0.73 -13.21
N THR A 76 -10.84 0.13 -14.36
CA THR A 76 -10.26 -1.16 -14.77
C THR A 76 -8.76 -1.06 -14.98
N GLN A 77 -8.29 0.01 -15.64
CA GLN A 77 -6.86 0.27 -15.79
C GLN A 77 -6.15 0.47 -14.45
N ALA A 78 -6.81 1.13 -13.49
CA ALA A 78 -6.25 1.33 -12.16
C ALA A 78 -6.07 0.01 -11.39
N LEU A 79 -7.01 -0.94 -11.54
CA LEU A 79 -6.89 -2.27 -10.93
C LEU A 79 -5.74 -3.08 -11.55
N GLU A 80 -5.61 -3.04 -12.88
CA GLU A 80 -4.53 -3.76 -13.57
C GLU A 80 -3.16 -3.20 -13.20
N GLU A 81 -3.02 -1.87 -13.15
CA GLU A 81 -1.79 -1.20 -12.70
C GLU A 81 -1.47 -1.52 -11.24
N GLN A 82 -2.48 -1.53 -10.36
CA GLN A 82 -2.33 -1.89 -8.95
C GLN A 82 -1.80 -3.32 -8.82
N ASN A 83 -2.41 -4.30 -9.48
CA ASN A 83 -1.99 -5.70 -9.41
C ASN A 83 -0.55 -5.88 -9.93
N LYS A 84 -0.20 -5.25 -11.05
CA LYS A 84 1.16 -5.29 -11.61
C LYS A 84 2.19 -4.68 -10.66
N LEU A 85 1.84 -3.59 -9.98
CA LEU A 85 2.71 -2.97 -8.97
C LEU A 85 2.89 -3.88 -7.75
N GLU A 86 1.82 -4.51 -7.28
CA GLU A 86 1.88 -5.45 -6.15
C GLU A 86 2.74 -6.67 -6.48
N GLU A 87 2.61 -7.25 -7.67
CA GLU A 87 3.47 -8.34 -8.15
C GLU A 87 4.95 -7.91 -8.21
N GLN A 88 5.23 -6.72 -8.74
CA GLN A 88 6.61 -6.18 -8.79
C GLN A 88 7.20 -5.94 -7.39
N ILE A 89 6.40 -5.45 -6.46
CA ILE A 89 6.82 -5.22 -5.07
C ILE A 89 7.07 -6.56 -4.37
N GLN A 90 6.20 -7.55 -4.54
CA GLN A 90 6.43 -8.90 -4.02
C GLN A 90 7.74 -9.49 -4.55
N LEU A 91 7.96 -9.46 -5.86
CA LEU A 91 9.19 -9.98 -6.46
C LEU A 91 10.46 -9.22 -6.02
N ALA A 92 10.36 -7.92 -5.72
CA ALA A 92 11.50 -7.10 -5.34
C ALA A 92 11.86 -7.19 -3.84
N PHE A 93 10.88 -7.48 -2.98
CA PHE A 93 11.03 -7.45 -1.51
C PHE A 93 10.78 -8.80 -0.83
N GLU A 94 10.37 -9.84 -1.56
CA GLU A 94 10.50 -11.21 -1.04
C GLU A 94 11.99 -11.50 -0.79
N LEU A 95 12.29 -11.96 0.43
CA LEU A 95 13.59 -12.56 0.71
C LEU A 95 13.82 -13.66 -0.33
N PRO A 96 15.03 -13.78 -0.92
CA PRO A 96 15.31 -14.95 -1.74
C PRO A 96 14.95 -16.18 -0.89
N ILE A 97 14.25 -17.15 -1.49
CA ILE A 97 14.07 -18.48 -0.90
C ILE A 97 15.49 -18.96 -0.67
N ASN A 98 16.01 -18.74 0.55
CA ASN A 98 17.35 -19.10 0.90
C ASN A 98 17.31 -20.62 0.93
N TYR A 99 17.79 -21.17 -0.18
CA TYR A 99 18.02 -22.56 -0.47
C TYR A 99 18.24 -23.33 0.83
N MET A 100 17.27 -24.16 1.21
CA MET A 100 17.46 -25.23 2.18
C MET A 100 18.45 -26.25 1.59
N VAL A 101 19.72 -25.86 1.48
CA VAL A 101 20.83 -26.77 1.17
C VAL A 101 22.00 -26.44 2.06
N GLY A 102 22.34 -27.43 2.87
CA GLY A 102 23.42 -27.44 3.84
C GLY A 102 22.92 -28.03 5.13
#